data_AF-A0A4R0Y0N6-F1
#
_entry.id   AF-A0A4R0Y0N6-F1
#
_cell.length_a   1.000
_cell.length_b   1.000
_cell.length_c   1.000
_cell.angle_alpha   90.00
_cell.angle_beta   90.00
_cell.angle_gamma   90.00
#
_symmetry.space_group_name_H-M   'P 1'
#
loop_
_entity.id
_entity.type
_entity.pdbx_description
1 polymer ?
#
loop_
_entity_poly.entity_id
_entity_poly.type
_entity_poly.pdbx_seq_one_letter_code
_entity_poly.pdbx_strand_id
1 'polypeptide(L)'
;MKKLFFIFTTLISFGVSAGEIYTCTINGKTIYQGKPCPGSKALTEKVSQAKANEQAKELAKYRYEVEMREMSLRKEPSIGMTTNQVGKSTWGYPKSYSETQSLNGLSEFWHYESGRMIYFKNGKVVSITK
;
A
#
# COMPACT_ATOMS: atom_id res chain seq x y z
N MET A 1 -15.52 -37.54 35.06
CA MET A 1 -15.33 -36.17 34.54
C MET A 1 -16.14 -36.04 33.25
N LYS A 2 -17.28 -35.34 33.32
CA LYS A 2 -18.28 -35.28 32.23
C LYS A 2 -17.94 -34.09 31.34
N LYS A 3 -17.43 -34.33 30.13
CA LYS A 3 -17.12 -33.29 29.15
C LYS A 3 -18.43 -32.81 28.53
N LEU A 4 -18.85 -31.59 28.86
CA LEU A 4 -19.99 -30.92 28.25
C LEU A 4 -19.47 -30.15 27.04
N PHE A 5 -19.67 -30.70 25.83
CA PHE A 5 -19.43 -29.99 24.58
C PHE A 5 -20.66 -29.13 24.26
N PHE A 6 -20.53 -27.81 24.39
CA PHE A 6 -21.51 -26.86 23.86
C PHE A 6 -21.25 -26.70 22.36
N ILE A 7 -22.12 -27.28 21.54
CA ILE A 7 -22.15 -27.05 20.09
C ILE A 7 -22.93 -25.75 19.88
N PHE A 8 -22.20 -24.68 19.51
CA PHE A 8 -22.77 -23.39 19.16
C PHE A 8 -23.21 -23.45 17.69
N THR A 9 -24.48 -23.76 17.44
CA THR A 9 -25.08 -23.73 16.10
C THR A 9 -25.24 -22.26 15.67
N THR A 10 -24.29 -21.76 14.89
CA THR A 10 -24.38 -20.47 14.22
C THR A 10 -25.45 -20.52 13.14
N LEU A 11 -26.59 -19.85 13.37
CA LEU A 11 -27.55 -19.51 12.32
C LEU A 11 -26.86 -18.59 11.30
N ILE A 12 -26.58 -19.10 10.10
CA ILE A 12 -26.12 -18.30 8.96
C ILE A 12 -27.37 -17.69 8.33
N SER A 13 -27.64 -16.43 8.64
CA SER A 13 -28.65 -15.62 7.96
C SER A 13 -28.13 -15.26 6.56
N PHE A 14 -28.59 -15.94 5.52
CA PHE A 14 -28.36 -15.50 4.14
C PHE A 14 -29.13 -14.20 3.91
N GLY A 15 -28.41 -13.08 3.76
CA GLY A 15 -29.00 -11.80 3.38
C GLY A 15 -29.56 -11.88 1.97
N VAL A 16 -30.88 -11.92 1.83
CA VAL A 16 -31.56 -11.76 0.54
C VAL A 16 -31.46 -10.29 0.14
N SER A 17 -30.63 -9.98 -0.86
CA SER A 17 -30.61 -8.63 -1.45
C SER A 17 -31.83 -8.47 -2.38
N ALA A 18 -32.85 -7.74 -1.92
CA ALA A 18 -33.98 -7.37 -2.77
C ALA A 18 -33.53 -6.39 -3.86
N GLY A 19 -33.75 -6.73 -5.13
CA GLY A 19 -33.46 -5.84 -6.25
C GLY A 19 -34.52 -4.73 -6.36
N GLU A 20 -34.08 -3.48 -6.48
CA GLU A 20 -34.97 -2.34 -6.74
C GLU A 20 -35.55 -2.44 -8.16
N ILE A 21 -36.88 -2.40 -8.31
CA ILE A 21 -37.56 -2.29 -9.61
C ILE A 21 -37.75 -0.81 -9.94
N TYR A 22 -37.16 -0.35 -11.03
CA TYR A 22 -37.26 1.02 -11.52
C TYR A 22 -38.37 1.13 -12.58
N THR A 23 -39.21 2.15 -12.45
CA THR A 23 -40.25 2.49 -13.44
C THR A 23 -39.76 3.63 -14.32
N CYS A 24 -39.72 3.42 -15.64
CA CYS A 24 -39.22 4.39 -16.60
C CYS A 24 -40.29 4.70 -17.65
N THR A 25 -40.37 5.96 -18.09
CA THR A 25 -41.24 6.38 -19.20
C THR A 25 -40.36 6.72 -20.39
N ILE A 26 -40.41 5.92 -21.46
CA ILE A 26 -39.63 6.13 -22.68
C ILE A 26 -40.61 6.25 -23.84
N ASN A 27 -40.59 7.39 -24.56
CA ASN A 27 -41.48 7.66 -25.69
C ASN A 27 -42.98 7.46 -25.35
N GLY A 28 -43.40 7.87 -24.15
CA GLY A 28 -44.79 7.74 -23.69
C GLY A 28 -45.20 6.34 -23.20
N LYS A 29 -44.30 5.35 -23.25
CA LYS A 29 -44.55 3.98 -22.75
C LYS A 29 -43.88 3.77 -21.39
N THR A 30 -44.66 3.30 -20.42
CA THR A 30 -44.16 2.89 -19.09
C THR A 30 -43.53 1.51 -19.18
N ILE A 31 -42.30 1.37 -18.67
CA ILE A 31 -41.57 0.11 -18.56
C ILE A 31 -41.04 -0.08 -17.14
N TYR A 32 -40.93 -1.33 -16.71
CA TYR A 32 -40.35 -1.70 -15.42
C TYR A 32 -39.07 -2.48 -15.66
N GLN A 33 -38.00 -2.14 -14.96
CA GLN A 33 -36.68 -2.75 -15.17
C GLN A 33 -35.87 -2.80 -13.87
N GLY A 34 -35.01 -3.81 -13.74
CA GLY A 34 -34.10 -3.94 -12.58
C GLY A 34 -32.87 -3.03 -12.62
N LYS A 35 -32.77 -2.13 -13.62
CA LYS A 35 -31.66 -1.17 -13.79
C LYS A 35 -32.20 0.26 -13.74
N PRO A 36 -31.42 1.24 -13.24
CA PRO A 36 -31.84 2.64 -13.25
C PRO A 36 -32.19 3.13 -14.66
N CYS A 37 -33.18 4.03 -14.77
CA CYS A 37 -33.61 4.57 -16.06
C CYS A 37 -32.47 5.31 -16.78
N PRO A 38 -32.37 5.21 -18.12
CA PRO A 38 -31.44 5.99 -18.91
C PRO A 38 -31.58 7.49 -18.60
N GLY A 39 -30.46 8.20 -18.41
CA GLY A 39 -30.45 9.63 -18.07
C GLY A 39 -30.92 9.98 -16.65
N SER A 40 -31.29 8.99 -15.82
CA SER A 40 -31.63 9.27 -14.43
C SER A 40 -30.41 9.73 -13.64
N LYS A 41 -30.65 10.58 -12.63
CA LYS A 41 -29.63 11.03 -11.69
C LYS A 41 -28.93 9.85 -11.01
N ALA A 42 -29.70 8.85 -10.58
CA ALA A 42 -29.18 7.62 -9.97
C ALA A 42 -28.26 6.82 -10.92
N LEU A 43 -28.59 6.74 -12.23
CA LEU A 43 -27.70 6.10 -13.20
C LEU A 43 -26.41 6.91 -13.38
N THR A 44 -26.54 8.23 -13.50
CA THR A 44 -25.40 9.14 -13.74
C THR A 44 -24.41 9.09 -12.58
N GLU A 45 -24.89 9.09 -11.34
CA GLU A 45 -24.08 8.95 -10.14
C GLU A 45 -23.41 7.57 -10.04
N LYS A 46 -24.13 6.48 -10.32
CA LYS A 46 -23.54 5.13 -10.36
C LYS A 46 -22.44 5.02 -11.41
N VAL A 47 -22.63 5.62 -12.59
CA VAL A 47 -21.63 5.64 -13.67
C VAL A 47 -20.42 6.51 -13.31
N SER A 48 -20.62 7.68 -12.71
CA SER A 48 -19.50 8.54 -12.30
C SER A 48 -18.67 7.89 -11.19
N GLN A 49 -19.32 7.27 -10.21
CA GLN A 49 -18.65 6.50 -9.16
C GLN A 49 -17.87 5.31 -9.74
N ALA A 50 -18.47 4.54 -10.65
CA ALA A 50 -17.77 3.44 -11.31
C ALA A 50 -16.53 3.92 -12.07
N LYS A 51 -16.63 5.02 -12.82
CA LYS A 51 -15.48 5.62 -13.52
C LYS A 51 -14.40 6.09 -12.56
N ALA A 52 -14.76 6.77 -11.47
CA ALA A 52 -13.81 7.21 -10.45
C ALA A 52 -13.11 6.02 -9.79
N ASN A 53 -13.83 4.93 -9.53
CA ASN A 53 -13.25 3.71 -8.97
C ASN A 53 -12.28 3.03 -9.94
N GLU A 54 -12.62 2.96 -11.23
CA GLU A 54 -11.70 2.42 -12.24
C GLU A 54 -10.45 3.29 -12.38
N GLN A 55 -10.60 4.61 -12.42
CA GLN A 55 -9.45 5.54 -12.41
C GLN A 55 -8.57 5.38 -11.17
N ALA A 56 -9.18 5.21 -9.99
CA ALA A 56 -8.45 4.97 -8.75
C ALA A 56 -7.69 3.63 -8.78
N LYS A 57 -8.29 2.58 -9.35
CA LYS A 57 -7.62 1.28 -9.55
C LYS A 57 -6.44 1.38 -10.50
N GLU A 58 -6.61 2.07 -11.63
CA GLU A 58 -5.53 2.28 -12.61
C GLU A 58 -4.38 3.07 -11.98
N LEU A 59 -4.67 4.13 -11.23
CA LEU A 59 -3.66 4.90 -10.51
C LEU A 59 -2.94 4.04 -9.45
N ALA A 60 -3.67 3.20 -8.71
CA ALA A 60 -3.07 2.30 -7.73
C ALA A 60 -2.14 1.28 -8.39
N LYS A 61 -2.56 0.70 -9.53
CA LYS A 61 -1.73 -0.22 -10.33
C LYS A 61 -0.47 0.47 -10.84
N TYR A 62 -0.60 1.67 -11.40
CA TYR A 62 0.54 2.46 -11.86
C TYR A 62 1.54 2.76 -10.72
N ARG A 63 1.04 3.18 -9.56
CA ARG A 63 1.88 3.44 -8.38
C ARG A 63 2.64 2.19 -7.93
N TYR A 64 1.96 1.04 -7.91
CA TYR A 64 2.58 -0.24 -7.59
C TYR A 64 3.70 -0.60 -8.57
N GLU A 65 3.46 -0.45 -9.89
CA GLU A 65 4.47 -0.72 -10.91
C GLU A 65 5.71 0.18 -10.79
N VAL A 66 5.51 1.46 -10.48
CA VAL A 66 6.60 2.41 -10.23
C VAL A 66 7.39 2.01 -9.00
N GLU A 67 6.72 1.72 -7.88
CA GLU A 67 7.38 1.31 -6.64
C GLU A 67 8.19 0.02 -6.82
N MET A 68 7.65 -0.98 -7.52
CA MET A 68 8.34 -2.22 -7.83
C MET A 68 9.57 -2.01 -8.72
N ARG A 69 9.49 -1.07 -9.68
CA ARG A 69 10.63 -0.69 -10.51
C ARG A 69 11.69 0.05 -9.70
N GLU A 70 11.31 0.96 -8.83
CA GLU A 70 12.26 1.65 -7.96
C GLU A 70 12.95 0.68 -7.01
N MET A 71 12.19 -0.28 -6.44
CA MET A 71 12.71 -1.33 -5.58
C MET A 71 13.73 -2.22 -6.31
N SER A 72 13.47 -2.59 -7.56
CA SER A 72 14.40 -3.42 -8.36
C SER A 72 15.69 -2.72 -8.74
N LEU A 73 15.71 -1.38 -8.72
CA LEU A 73 16.89 -0.56 -8.99
C LEU A 73 17.74 -0.28 -7.74
N ARG A 74 17.23 -0.58 -6.54
CA ARG A 74 18.00 -0.38 -5.31
C ARG A 74 19.21 -1.30 -5.29
N LYS A 75 20.37 -0.74 -4.93
CA LYS A 75 21.63 -1.47 -4.84
C LYS A 75 21.94 -1.79 -3.39
N GLU A 76 22.70 -2.85 -3.15
CA GLU A 76 23.29 -3.09 -1.82
C GLU A 76 24.19 -1.91 -1.41
N PRO A 77 24.24 -1.54 -0.12
CA PRO A 77 25.22 -0.59 0.36
C PRO A 77 26.64 -1.00 -0.01
N SER A 78 27.45 -0.03 -0.41
CA SER A 78 28.86 -0.24 -0.73
C SER A 78 29.73 0.84 -0.11
N ILE A 79 31.02 0.52 0.06
CA ILE A 79 32.04 1.48 0.47
C ILE A 79 32.01 2.71 -0.45
N GLY A 80 32.12 3.91 0.13
CA GLY A 80 32.10 5.19 -0.59
C GLY A 80 30.71 5.76 -0.89
N MET A 81 29.62 5.04 -0.60
CA MET A 81 28.27 5.62 -0.68
C MET A 81 28.08 6.75 0.34
N THR A 82 27.23 7.72 0.03
CA THR A 82 26.76 8.71 1.01
C THR A 82 25.61 8.17 1.86
N THR A 83 25.30 8.81 2.98
CA THR A 83 24.12 8.48 3.80
C THR A 83 22.81 8.50 2.99
N ASN A 84 22.64 9.45 2.06
CA ASN A 84 21.48 9.51 1.16
C ASN A 84 21.43 8.31 0.19
N GLN A 85 22.58 7.92 -0.36
CA GLN A 85 22.68 6.76 -1.24
C GLN A 85 22.37 5.46 -0.48
N VAL A 86 22.85 5.33 0.76
CA VAL A 86 22.50 4.20 1.65
C VAL A 86 21.02 4.22 2.01
N GLY A 87 20.41 5.37 2.30
CA GLY A 87 18.98 5.47 2.55
C GLY A 87 18.10 5.01 1.37
N LYS A 88 18.64 5.07 0.14
CA LYS A 88 18.00 4.58 -1.09
C LYS A 88 18.44 3.16 -1.50
N SER A 89 19.29 2.53 -0.71
CA SER A 89 19.80 1.17 -0.95
C SER A 89 18.77 0.11 -0.56
N THR A 90 19.13 -1.17 -0.76
CA THR A 90 18.36 -2.32 -0.26
C THR A 90 18.26 -2.35 1.27
N TRP A 91 19.17 -1.71 2.01
CA TRP A 91 19.14 -1.67 3.47
C TRP A 91 18.29 -0.52 4.01
N GLY A 92 18.12 0.56 3.24
CA GLY A 92 17.35 1.73 3.65
C GLY A 92 17.94 2.45 4.86
N TYR A 93 17.06 3.11 5.62
CA TYR A 93 17.41 3.80 6.87
C TYR A 93 17.57 2.83 8.04
N PRO A 94 18.47 3.15 8.99
CA PRO A 94 18.79 2.25 10.08
C PRO A 94 17.70 2.26 11.15
N LYS A 95 17.72 1.25 12.02
CA LYS A 95 16.87 1.21 13.21
C LYS A 95 17.28 2.26 14.23
N SER A 96 18.59 2.49 14.34
CA SER A 96 19.18 3.55 15.17
C SER A 96 20.52 3.98 14.59
N TYR A 97 20.98 5.18 14.97
CA TYR A 97 22.30 5.65 14.60
C TYR A 97 22.93 6.46 15.73
N SER A 98 24.26 6.53 15.73
CA SER A 98 25.04 7.41 16.59
C SER A 98 25.99 8.24 15.75
N GLU A 99 26.26 9.46 16.22
CA GLU A 99 27.10 10.45 15.54
C GLU A 99 28.13 11.00 16.51
N THR A 100 29.35 11.24 16.03
CA THR A 100 30.44 11.83 16.81
C THR A 100 31.24 12.79 15.94
N GLN A 101 31.19 14.07 16.30
CA GLN A 101 32.05 15.10 15.74
C GLN A 101 33.36 15.16 16.53
N SER A 102 34.49 15.12 15.82
CA SER A 102 35.83 15.25 16.41
C SER A 102 36.71 16.20 15.60
N LEU A 103 37.90 16.52 16.10
CA LEU A 103 38.93 17.24 15.33
C LEU A 103 39.29 16.51 14.02
N ASN A 104 39.14 15.18 14.00
CA ASN A 104 39.41 14.32 12.85
C ASN A 104 38.18 14.19 11.92
N GLY A 105 37.17 15.04 12.07
CA GLY A 105 35.93 15.03 11.29
C GLY A 105 34.79 14.22 11.91
N LEU A 106 33.72 14.07 11.13
CA LEU A 106 32.46 13.44 11.51
C LEU A 106 32.54 11.91 11.37
N SER A 107 32.06 11.19 12.37
CA SER A 107 31.95 9.73 12.37
C SER A 107 30.52 9.34 12.73
N GLU A 108 29.91 8.46 11.95
CA GLU A 108 28.53 7.98 12.19
C GLU A 108 28.47 6.45 12.15
N PHE A 109 27.69 5.84 13.03
CA PHE A 109 27.37 4.42 12.99
C PHE A 109 25.88 4.22 12.82
N TRP A 110 25.49 3.49 11.78
CA TRP A 110 24.12 3.12 11.49
C TRP A 110 23.92 1.65 11.85
N HIS A 111 22.98 1.37 12.76
CA HIS A 111 22.69 0.04 13.28
C HIS A 111 21.37 -0.47 12.69
N TYR A 112 21.41 -1.66 12.13
CA TYR A 112 20.29 -2.34 11.52
C TYR A 112 19.92 -3.58 12.34
N GLU A 113 18.84 -4.25 11.94
CA GLU A 113 18.46 -5.53 12.54
C GLU A 113 19.46 -6.64 12.19
N SER A 114 19.48 -7.67 13.04
CA SER A 114 20.38 -8.83 12.93
C SER A 114 21.88 -8.50 13.05
N GLY A 115 22.23 -7.40 13.74
CA GLY A 115 23.62 -7.03 14.01
C GLY A 115 24.35 -6.38 12.84
N ARG A 116 23.64 -6.12 11.73
CA ARG A 116 24.16 -5.41 10.57
C ARG A 116 24.47 -3.96 10.92
N MET A 117 25.61 -3.45 10.45
CA MET A 117 26.06 -2.09 10.77
C MET A 117 26.75 -1.45 9.58
N ILE A 118 26.65 -0.13 9.48
CA ILE A 118 27.42 0.68 8.52
C ILE A 118 28.14 1.79 9.30
N TYR A 119 29.44 1.92 9.06
CA TYR A 119 30.26 3.01 9.59
C TYR A 119 30.53 4.04 8.50
N PHE A 120 30.27 5.30 8.81
CA PHE A 120 30.55 6.43 7.94
C PHE A 120 31.65 7.31 8.54
N LYS A 121 32.52 7.82 7.66
CA LYS A 121 33.45 8.90 7.96
C LYS A 121 33.18 10.06 7.00
N ASN A 122 32.95 11.25 7.55
CA ASN A 122 32.67 12.47 6.79
C ASN A 122 31.56 12.25 5.74
N GLY A 123 30.46 11.60 6.14
CA GLY A 123 29.30 11.33 5.30
C GLY A 123 29.48 10.24 4.24
N LYS A 124 30.56 9.45 4.31
CA LYS A 124 30.89 8.37 3.35
C LYS A 124 31.05 7.03 4.05
N VAL A 125 30.49 5.96 3.46
CA VAL A 125 30.65 4.59 3.99
C VAL A 125 32.12 4.19 3.94
N VAL A 126 32.66 3.78 5.10
CA VAL A 126 34.03 3.29 5.26
C VAL A 126 34.05 1.82 5.66
N SER A 127 33.01 1.32 6.34
CA SER A 127 32.90 -0.10 6.70
C SER A 127 31.45 -0.57 6.73
N ILE A 128 31.24 -1.85 6.43
CA ILE A 128 29.94 -2.53 6.45
C ILE A 128 30.13 -3.88 7.14
N THR A 129 29.32 -4.15 8.16
CA THR A 129 29.23 -5.43 8.86
C THR A 129 27.90 -6.08 8.53
N LYS A 130 27.93 -7.34 8.07
CA LYS A 130 26.75 -8.11 7.66
C LYS A 130 26.41 -9.21 8.66
#